data_AF-A0A8D9BA95-F1
#
_entry.id   AF-A0A8D9BA95-F1
#
_cell.length_a   1.000
_cell.length_b   1.000
_cell.length_c   1.000
_cell.angle_alpha   90.00
_cell.angle_beta   90.00
_cell.angle_gamma   90.00
#
_symmetry.space_group_name_H-M   'P 1'
#
loop_
_entity.id
_entity.type
_entity.pdbx_description
1 polymer ?
#
loop_
_entity_poly.entity_id
_entity_poly.type
_entity_poly.pdbx_seq_one_letter_code
_entity_poly.pdbx_strand_id
1 'polypeptide(L)'
;MKERIWMIILLIPIMLMNLIRDLHYLAPVSSAGNVAFVLAMLVIYYYLFGYDGSAFAHFGDRPLVVTSLEKWPLFIGTACFALESIAIIVKIEHHMKQPKKFRKPFGVFNIGLAITMLLFATTGLCGYLKYGDDAAPSLTLNIAEDQILAQVVRILYALVIFFSYPIQNFVPLELLWTNYIHHHMVGYSDKKKLRIEYLFREIMVLITWAFAMVIPHLDLLISLFGAFCLASLGIMFPAII
;
A
#
# COMPACT_ATOMS: atom_id res chain seq x y z
N MET A 1 25.03 0.25 6.74
CA MET A 1 25.10 -0.78 7.81
C MET A 1 23.98 -0.61 8.85
N LYS A 2 23.71 0.60 9.35
CA LYS A 2 22.63 0.88 10.31
C LYS A 2 21.22 0.55 9.79
N GLU A 3 20.90 0.88 8.55
CA GLU A 3 19.59 0.58 7.92
C GLU A 3 19.28 -0.93 7.87
N ARG A 4 20.28 -1.75 7.54
CA ARG A 4 20.12 -3.21 7.47
C ARG A 4 19.80 -3.84 8.82
N ILE A 5 20.31 -3.26 9.91
CA ILE A 5 20.01 -3.69 11.26
C ILE A 5 18.55 -3.36 11.61
N TRP A 6 18.08 -2.16 11.29
CA TRP A 6 16.67 -1.79 11.50
C TRP A 6 15.70 -2.66 10.70
N MET A 7 16.06 -3.03 9.46
CA MET A 7 15.26 -3.96 8.65
C MET A 7 15.16 -5.36 9.28
N ILE A 8 16.20 -5.85 9.96
CA ILE A 8 16.16 -7.13 10.67
C ILE A 8 15.34 -7.02 11.97
N ILE A 9 15.49 -5.91 12.70
CA ILE A 9 14.72 -5.68 13.93
C ILE A 9 13.22 -5.63 13.64
N LEU A 10 12.80 -4.97 12.56
CA LEU A 10 11.40 -4.87 12.15
C LEU A 10 10.85 -6.17 11.53
N LEU A 11 11.71 -7.03 11.00
CA LEU A 11 11.30 -8.32 10.43
C LEU A 11 10.61 -9.20 11.49
N ILE A 12 11.19 -9.29 12.69
CA ILE A 12 10.67 -10.14 13.77
C ILE A 12 9.21 -9.81 14.14
N PRO A 13 8.85 -8.56 14.47
CA PRO A 13 7.47 -8.23 14.81
C PRO A 13 6.52 -8.35 13.61
N ILE A 14 6.99 -8.14 12.37
CA ILE A 14 6.19 -8.35 11.15
C ILE A 14 5.85 -9.84 10.98
N MET A 15 6.83 -10.71 11.15
CA MET A 15 6.66 -12.17 11.15
C MET A 15 5.60 -12.59 12.19
N LEU A 16 5.73 -12.11 13.43
CA LEU A 16 4.75 -12.39 14.50
C LEU A 16 3.34 -11.92 14.16
N MET A 17 3.18 -10.73 13.57
CA MET A 17 1.86 -10.26 13.14
C MET A 17 1.25 -11.10 12.01
N ASN A 18 2.08 -11.61 11.10
CA ASN A 18 1.64 -12.40 9.96
C ASN A 18 1.15 -13.81 10.34
N LEU A 19 1.39 -14.24 11.59
CA LEU A 19 0.82 -15.48 12.15
C LEU A 19 -0.70 -15.41 12.35
N ILE A 20 -1.30 -14.21 12.31
CA ILE A 20 -2.76 -14.06 12.39
C ILE A 20 -3.38 -14.55 11.08
N ARG A 21 -4.20 -15.61 11.19
CA ARG A 21 -4.74 -16.33 10.02
C ARG A 21 -6.07 -15.81 9.53
N ASP A 22 -6.83 -15.14 10.38
CA ASP A 22 -8.22 -14.78 10.11
C ASP A 22 -8.34 -13.28 9.88
N LEU A 23 -8.96 -12.93 8.75
CA LEU A 23 -9.19 -11.55 8.33
C LEU A 23 -10.01 -10.76 9.37
N HIS A 24 -10.87 -11.42 10.14
CA HIS A 24 -11.65 -10.80 11.21
C HIS A 24 -10.77 -10.19 12.30
N TYR A 25 -9.67 -10.85 12.68
CA TYR A 25 -8.72 -10.34 13.67
C TYR A 25 -7.72 -9.37 13.06
N LEU A 26 -7.41 -9.50 11.76
CA LEU A 26 -6.54 -8.56 11.05
C LEU A 26 -7.21 -7.20 10.81
N ALA A 27 -8.51 -7.18 10.52
CA ALA A 27 -9.28 -5.97 10.25
C ALA A 27 -9.16 -4.87 11.35
N PRO A 28 -9.35 -5.14 12.65
CA PRO A 28 -9.18 -4.13 13.69
C PRO A 28 -7.72 -3.66 13.84
N VAL A 29 -6.74 -4.55 13.64
CA VAL A 29 -5.31 -4.19 13.67
C VAL A 29 -4.99 -3.20 12.54
N SER A 30 -5.40 -3.50 11.31
CA SER A 30 -5.22 -2.56 10.20
C SER A 30 -6.05 -1.29 10.37
N SER A 31 -7.19 -1.35 11.07
CA SER A 31 -7.98 -0.17 11.38
C SER A 31 -7.24 0.78 12.32
N ALA A 32 -6.46 0.26 13.27
CA ALA A 32 -5.53 1.08 14.06
C ALA A 32 -4.45 1.72 13.18
N GLY A 33 -3.94 0.98 12.19
CA GLY A 33 -3.08 1.52 11.13
C GLY A 33 -3.72 2.69 10.38
N ASN A 34 -5.01 2.60 10.04
CA ASN A 34 -5.72 3.70 9.37
C ASN A 34 -5.82 4.95 10.24
N VAL A 35 -5.91 4.82 11.57
CA VAL A 35 -5.85 5.99 12.48
C VAL A 35 -4.48 6.66 12.40
N ALA A 36 -3.40 5.87 12.46
CA ALA A 36 -2.04 6.39 12.28
C ALA A 36 -1.86 7.04 10.91
N PHE A 37 -2.49 6.49 9.86
CA PHE A 37 -2.47 7.06 8.51
C PHE A 37 -3.14 8.43 8.47
N VAL A 38 -4.34 8.56 9.05
CA VAL A 38 -5.03 9.85 9.13
C VAL A 38 -4.18 10.89 9.87
N LEU A 39 -3.57 10.52 10.99
CA LEU A 39 -2.69 11.42 11.74
C LEU A 39 -1.46 11.82 10.93
N ALA A 40 -0.81 10.87 10.26
CA ALA A 40 0.33 11.16 9.39
C ALA A 40 -0.06 12.10 8.25
N MET A 41 -1.23 11.86 7.66
CA MET A 41 -1.76 12.66 6.56
C MET A 41 -2.07 14.09 6.98
N LEU A 42 -2.64 14.29 8.16
CA LEU A 42 -2.89 15.63 8.71
C LEU A 42 -1.59 16.42 8.87
N VAL A 43 -0.53 15.77 9.36
CA VAL A 43 0.77 16.42 9.51
C VAL A 43 1.41 16.71 8.15
N ILE A 44 1.30 15.80 7.18
CA ILE A 44 1.75 16.07 5.81
C ILE A 44 1.01 17.27 5.23
N TYR A 45 -0.31 17.34 5.40
CA TYR A 45 -1.14 18.45 4.93
C TYR A 45 -0.78 19.76 5.64
N TYR A 46 -0.41 19.72 6.91
CA TYR A 46 0.13 20.88 7.60
C TYR A 46 1.41 21.43 6.93
N TYR A 47 2.30 20.55 6.47
CA TYR A 47 3.47 20.97 5.68
C TYR A 47 3.09 21.44 4.27
N LEU A 48 2.18 20.75 3.58
CA LEU A 48 1.76 21.11 2.22
C LEU A 48 1.04 22.47 2.17
N PHE A 49 0.14 22.72 3.12
CA PHE A 49 -0.62 23.96 3.22
C PHE A 49 0.13 25.07 3.98
N GLY A 50 1.45 24.92 4.12
CA GLY A 50 2.41 25.98 4.42
C GLY A 50 2.35 26.50 5.85
N TYR A 51 2.87 25.69 6.78
CA TYR A 51 3.37 26.19 8.07
C TYR A 51 4.33 27.39 7.93
N ASP A 52 5.14 27.38 6.87
CA ASP A 52 6.17 28.36 6.52
C ASP A 52 5.63 29.53 5.67
N GLY A 53 4.32 29.58 5.40
CA GLY A 53 3.73 30.56 4.49
C GLY A 53 4.09 30.33 3.01
N SER A 54 4.78 29.22 2.68
CA SER A 54 5.16 28.87 1.31
C SER A 54 4.07 28.06 0.59
N ALA A 55 2.89 27.91 1.20
CA ALA A 55 1.76 27.20 0.61
C ALA A 55 1.47 27.78 -0.77
N PHE A 56 1.59 26.95 -1.80
CA PHE A 56 1.28 27.37 -3.17
C PHE A 56 2.06 28.61 -3.64
N ALA A 57 3.25 28.87 -3.08
CA ALA A 57 4.06 30.05 -3.43
C ALA A 57 4.39 30.13 -4.93
N HIS A 58 4.35 29.00 -5.64
CA HIS A 58 4.59 28.87 -7.08
C HIS A 58 3.31 28.62 -7.88
N PHE A 59 2.15 28.93 -7.32
CA PHE A 59 0.86 28.80 -8.00
C PHE A 59 0.76 29.85 -9.11
N GLY A 60 0.78 29.40 -10.37
CA GLY A 60 0.83 30.24 -11.56
C GLY A 60 2.18 30.19 -12.29
N ASP A 61 3.27 29.87 -11.59
CA ASP A 61 4.61 29.76 -12.19
C ASP A 61 4.90 28.35 -12.73
N ARG A 62 4.15 27.35 -12.27
CA ARG A 62 4.34 25.95 -12.66
C ARG A 62 3.31 25.50 -13.69
N PRO A 63 3.73 24.82 -14.77
CA PRO A 63 2.79 24.24 -15.72
C PRO A 63 1.94 23.19 -15.01
N LEU A 64 0.61 23.39 -15.02
CA LEU A 64 -0.35 22.45 -14.44
C LEU A 64 -0.58 21.20 -15.31
N VAL A 65 -0.07 21.23 -16.55
CA VAL A 65 -0.18 20.14 -17.51
C VAL A 65 1.20 19.56 -17.76
N VAL A 66 1.34 18.24 -17.67
CA VAL A 66 2.56 17.53 -18.02
C VAL A 66 2.81 17.69 -19.52
N THR A 67 3.78 18.53 -19.89
CA THR A 67 4.16 18.79 -21.28
C THR A 67 5.10 17.73 -21.85
N SER A 68 5.78 16.95 -20.99
CA SER A 68 6.67 15.88 -21.42
C SER A 68 5.91 14.57 -21.62
N LEU A 69 5.81 14.12 -22.87
CA LEU A 69 5.26 12.81 -23.25
C LEU A 69 6.03 11.64 -22.62
N GLU A 70 7.30 11.83 -22.27
CA GLU A 70 8.17 10.80 -21.70
C GLU A 70 7.78 10.42 -20.26
N LYS A 71 7.18 11.34 -19.50
CA LYS A 71 6.74 11.10 -18.12
C LYS A 71 5.38 10.40 -18.03
N TRP A 72 4.63 10.31 -19.13
CA TRP A 72 3.29 9.73 -19.14
C TRP A 72 3.23 8.23 -18.80
N PRO A 73 4.11 7.36 -19.33
CA PRO A 73 4.12 5.95 -18.94
C PRO A 73 4.36 5.75 -17.45
N LEU A 74 5.30 6.51 -16.88
CA LEU A 74 5.60 6.47 -15.44
C LEU A 74 4.37 6.89 -14.61
N PHE A 75 3.73 8.00 -15.00
CA PHE A 75 2.51 8.50 -14.36
C PHE A 75 1.35 7.51 -14.45
N ILE A 76 1.04 7.00 -15.65
CA ILE A 76 -0.05 6.05 -15.87
C ILE A 76 0.21 4.79 -15.03
N GLY A 77 1.41 4.20 -15.11
CA GLY A 77 1.77 3.03 -14.30
C GLY A 77 1.60 3.27 -12.81
N THR A 78 2.01 4.44 -12.30
CA THR A 78 1.86 4.80 -10.89
C THR A 78 0.40 4.99 -10.48
N ALA A 79 -0.40 5.67 -11.31
CA ALA A 79 -1.83 5.86 -11.08
C ALA A 79 -2.60 4.54 -11.11
N CYS A 80 -2.26 3.66 -12.04
CA CYS A 80 -2.78 2.30 -12.13
C CYS A 80 -2.44 1.49 -10.88
N PHE A 81 -1.18 1.51 -10.43
CA PHE A 81 -0.77 0.85 -9.18
C PHE A 81 -1.55 1.38 -7.98
N ALA A 82 -1.74 2.70 -7.89
CA ALA A 82 -2.44 3.33 -6.77
C ALA A 82 -3.91 2.88 -6.67
N LEU A 83 -4.55 2.56 -7.80
CA LEU A 83 -5.94 2.09 -7.85
C LEU A 83 -6.06 0.56 -7.85
N GLU A 84 -4.94 -0.16 -8.02
CA GLU A 84 -4.90 -1.63 -8.08
C GLU A 84 -5.17 -2.22 -6.69
N SER A 85 -6.34 -2.86 -6.54
CA SER A 85 -6.69 -3.57 -5.30
C SER A 85 -7.70 -4.70 -5.52
N ILE A 86 -7.81 -5.22 -6.75
CA ILE A 86 -8.88 -6.15 -7.16
C ILE A 86 -8.89 -7.42 -6.31
N ALA A 87 -7.71 -8.04 -6.10
CA ALA A 87 -7.60 -9.30 -5.36
C ALA A 87 -8.06 -9.17 -3.90
N ILE A 88 -7.70 -8.06 -3.24
CA ILE A 88 -8.10 -7.81 -1.85
C ILE A 88 -9.58 -7.43 -1.74
N ILE A 89 -10.10 -6.66 -2.71
CA ILE A 89 -11.51 -6.27 -2.76
C ILE A 89 -12.44 -7.48 -2.78
N VAL A 90 -12.16 -8.48 -3.63
CA VAL A 90 -12.99 -9.70 -3.71
C VAL A 90 -12.95 -10.48 -2.40
N LYS A 91 -11.78 -10.57 -1.76
CA LYS A 91 -11.64 -11.22 -0.44
C LYS A 91 -12.40 -10.49 0.64
N ILE A 92 -12.33 -9.16 0.67
CA ILE A 92 -13.09 -8.34 1.62
C ILE A 92 -14.59 -8.54 1.39
N GLU A 93 -15.08 -8.46 0.15
CA GLU A 93 -16.50 -8.66 -0.17
C GLU A 93 -17.00 -10.01 0.36
N HIS A 94 -16.24 -11.08 0.16
CA HIS A 94 -16.59 -12.42 0.63
C HIS A 94 -16.69 -12.52 2.17
N HIS A 95 -15.84 -11.81 2.90
CA HIS A 95 -15.79 -11.83 4.36
C HIS A 95 -16.72 -10.80 5.03
N MET A 96 -17.43 -9.98 4.27
CA MET A 96 -18.41 -9.05 4.83
C MET A 96 -19.66 -9.78 5.35
N LYS A 97 -20.22 -9.30 6.46
CA LYS A 97 -21.54 -9.77 6.95
C LYS A 97 -22.66 -9.60 5.91
N GLN A 98 -22.55 -8.59 5.06
CA GLN A 98 -23.53 -8.28 4.01
C GLN A 98 -22.83 -7.98 2.67
N PRO A 99 -22.35 -9.01 1.94
CA PRO A 99 -21.58 -8.84 0.70
C PRO A 99 -22.33 -8.01 -0.35
N LYS A 100 -23.66 -8.21 -0.47
CA LYS A 100 -24.53 -7.47 -1.40
C LYS A 100 -24.52 -5.95 -1.21
N LYS A 101 -24.11 -5.43 -0.03
CA LYS A 101 -23.98 -3.98 0.20
C LYS A 101 -22.65 -3.41 -0.31
N PHE A 102 -21.66 -4.26 -0.58
CA PHE A 102 -20.34 -3.84 -1.04
C PHE A 102 -20.42 -3.14 -2.40
N ARG A 103 -21.16 -3.74 -3.35
CA ARG A 103 -21.28 -3.30 -4.76
C ARG A 103 -22.45 -2.35 -5.05
N LYS A 104 -23.19 -1.89 -4.02
CA LYS A 104 -24.26 -0.89 -4.24
C LYS A 104 -23.68 0.42 -4.79
N PRO A 105 -24.47 1.28 -5.48
CA PRO A 105 -23.99 2.57 -5.98
C PRO A 105 -23.32 3.44 -4.90
N PHE A 106 -23.89 3.49 -3.70
CA PHE A 106 -23.29 4.08 -2.49
C PHE A 106 -22.82 3.00 -1.50
N GLY A 107 -22.31 1.90 -2.05
CA GLY A 107 -21.76 0.78 -1.29
C GLY A 107 -20.34 1.08 -0.81
N VAL A 108 -19.81 0.17 0.01
CA VAL A 108 -18.48 0.30 0.62
C VAL A 108 -17.39 0.49 -0.45
N PHE A 109 -17.49 -0.22 -1.58
CA PHE A 109 -16.51 -0.11 -2.66
C PHE A 109 -16.47 1.30 -3.28
N ASN A 110 -17.60 1.81 -3.76
CA ASN A 110 -17.65 3.09 -4.47
C ASN A 110 -17.30 4.27 -3.54
N ILE A 111 -17.74 4.23 -2.28
CA ILE A 111 -17.39 5.27 -1.29
C ILE A 111 -15.89 5.21 -0.98
N GLY A 112 -15.34 4.02 -0.73
CA GLY A 112 -13.92 3.85 -0.46
C GLY A 112 -13.04 4.31 -1.63
N LEU A 113 -13.45 3.97 -2.86
CA LEU A 113 -12.76 4.39 -4.08
C LEU A 113 -12.84 5.91 -4.26
N ALA A 114 -14.00 6.54 -4.05
CA ALA A 114 -14.15 7.99 -4.16
C ALA A 114 -13.28 8.76 -3.14
N ILE A 115 -13.24 8.31 -1.88
CA ILE A 115 -12.38 8.90 -0.84
C ILE A 115 -10.91 8.76 -1.24
N THR A 116 -10.50 7.57 -1.68
CA THR A 116 -9.12 7.29 -2.07
C THR A 116 -8.67 8.13 -3.27
N MET A 117 -9.52 8.23 -4.31
CA MET A 117 -9.25 9.09 -5.47
C MET A 117 -9.10 10.56 -5.07
N LEU A 118 -9.97 11.06 -4.19
CA LEU A 118 -9.87 12.44 -3.71
C LEU A 118 -8.56 12.67 -2.94
N LEU A 119 -8.16 11.73 -2.07
CA LEU A 119 -6.90 11.82 -1.35
C LEU A 119 -5.69 11.81 -2.30
N PHE A 120 -5.65 10.92 -3.29
CA PHE A 120 -4.56 10.91 -4.27
C PHE A 120 -4.51 12.18 -5.11
N ALA A 121 -5.65 12.64 -5.63
CA ALA A 121 -5.72 13.84 -6.45
C ALA A 121 -5.27 15.09 -5.68
N THR A 122 -5.79 15.27 -4.45
CA THR A 122 -5.44 16.43 -3.61
C THR A 122 -3.99 16.39 -3.17
N THR A 123 -3.48 15.24 -2.73
CA THR A 123 -2.08 15.08 -2.29
C THR A 123 -1.12 15.26 -3.45
N GLY A 124 -1.40 14.64 -4.61
CA GLY A 124 -0.59 14.75 -5.80
C GLY A 124 -0.51 16.20 -6.30
N LEU A 125 -1.65 16.88 -6.40
CA LEU A 125 -1.71 18.28 -6.82
C LEU A 125 -0.98 19.20 -5.84
N CYS A 126 -1.26 19.11 -4.54
CA CYS A 126 -0.64 19.98 -3.54
C CYS A 126 0.86 19.70 -3.41
N GLY A 127 1.27 18.43 -3.48
CA GLY A 127 2.67 18.01 -3.49
C GLY A 127 3.43 18.59 -4.68
N TYR A 128 2.85 18.53 -5.89
CA TYR A 128 3.45 19.13 -7.08
C TYR A 128 3.52 20.66 -7.00
N LEU A 129 2.46 21.32 -6.51
CA LEU A 129 2.46 22.77 -6.34
C LEU A 129 3.49 23.25 -5.32
N LYS A 130 3.79 22.46 -4.28
CA LYS A 130 4.84 22.78 -3.30
C LYS A 130 6.23 22.42 -3.82
N TYR A 131 6.48 21.15 -4.16
CA TYR A 131 7.84 20.65 -4.44
C TYR A 131 8.22 20.63 -5.93
N GLY A 132 7.26 20.48 -6.84
CA GLY A 132 7.52 20.61 -8.28
C GLY A 132 8.35 19.45 -8.82
N ASP A 133 9.31 19.75 -9.70
CA ASP A 133 10.22 18.73 -10.26
C ASP A 133 11.23 18.19 -9.22
N ASP A 134 11.44 18.89 -8.10
CA ASP A 134 12.32 18.44 -7.01
C ASP A 134 11.62 17.49 -6.02
N ALA A 135 10.36 17.11 -6.29
CA ALA A 135 9.61 16.20 -5.43
C ALA A 135 10.29 14.83 -5.36
N ALA A 136 10.71 14.44 -4.16
CA ALA A 136 11.20 13.11 -3.91
C ALA A 136 10.11 12.04 -4.13
N PRO A 137 10.49 10.77 -4.43
CA PRO A 137 9.56 9.66 -4.68
C PRO A 137 8.50 9.41 -3.59
N SER A 138 8.79 9.81 -2.35
CA SER A 138 7.79 9.86 -1.29
C SER A 138 7.69 11.26 -0.70
N LEU A 139 6.48 11.65 -0.30
CA LEU A 139 6.25 12.98 0.26
C LEU A 139 6.95 13.18 1.61
N THR A 140 7.12 12.11 2.38
CA THR A 140 7.81 12.13 3.68
C THR A 140 9.30 12.39 3.57
N LEU A 141 9.92 12.13 2.41
CA LEU A 141 11.32 12.43 2.14
C LEU A 141 11.56 13.92 1.84
N ASN A 142 10.52 14.65 1.46
CA ASN A 142 10.61 16.09 1.20
C ASN A 142 10.57 16.94 2.49
N ILE A 143 10.33 16.34 3.65
CA ILE A 143 10.26 17.03 4.95
C ILE A 143 11.63 16.94 5.63
N ALA A 144 12.18 18.08 6.06
CA ALA A 144 13.48 18.18 6.70
C ALA A 144 13.54 17.38 8.02
N GLU A 145 14.66 16.66 8.24
CA GLU A 145 14.79 15.67 9.33
C GLU A 145 15.00 16.27 10.73
N ASP A 146 15.40 17.54 10.77
CA ASP A 146 15.73 18.29 11.97
C ASP A 146 14.49 18.63 12.81
N GLN A 147 13.30 18.57 12.22
CA GLN A 147 12.05 18.89 12.91
C GLN A 147 11.44 17.67 13.60
N ILE A 148 11.05 17.83 14.87
CA ILE A 148 10.37 16.79 15.65
C ILE A 148 9.14 16.25 14.91
N LEU A 149 8.37 17.14 14.29
CA LEU A 149 7.16 16.78 13.59
C LEU A 149 7.44 15.91 12.35
N ALA A 150 8.60 16.06 11.69
CA ALA A 150 9.03 15.19 10.60
C ALA A 150 9.33 13.77 11.09
N GLN A 151 9.98 13.64 12.26
CA GLN A 151 10.25 12.34 12.89
C GLN A 151 8.95 11.64 13.29
N VAL A 152 7.98 12.39 13.82
CA VAL A 152 6.64 11.88 14.16
C VAL A 152 5.95 11.31 12.92
N VAL A 153 5.95 12.00 11.78
CA VAL A 153 5.34 11.48 10.53
C VAL A 153 5.99 10.18 10.08
N ARG A 154 7.33 10.09 10.14
CA ARG A 154 8.05 8.87 9.75
C ARG A 154 7.69 7.68 10.64
N ILE A 155 7.58 7.89 11.95
CA ILE A 155 7.12 6.87 12.89
C ILE A 155 5.67 6.47 12.60
N LEU A 156 4.77 7.43 12.39
CA LEU A 156 3.38 7.16 12.05
C LEU A 156 3.26 6.35 10.75
N TYR A 157 3.99 6.72 9.69
CA TYR A 157 4.01 5.96 8.44
C TYR A 157 4.59 4.54 8.61
N ALA A 158 5.63 4.39 9.44
CA ALA A 158 6.15 3.06 9.77
C ALA A 158 5.08 2.20 10.47
N LEU A 159 4.29 2.78 11.39
CA LEU A 159 3.17 2.11 12.02
C LEU A 159 2.06 1.75 11.03
N VAL A 160 1.73 2.65 10.09
CA VAL A 160 0.77 2.36 9.02
C VAL A 160 1.18 1.12 8.25
N ILE A 161 2.42 1.10 7.75
CA ILE A 161 2.95 -0.04 6.98
C ILE A 161 2.93 -1.30 7.84
N PHE A 162 3.40 -1.21 9.08
CA PHE A 162 3.45 -2.34 10.01
C PHE A 162 2.07 -2.96 10.26
N PHE A 163 1.04 -2.15 10.52
CA PHE A 163 -0.31 -2.63 10.80
C PHE A 163 -1.09 -3.07 9.55
N SER A 164 -0.79 -2.50 8.38
CA SER A 164 -1.47 -2.85 7.13
C SER A 164 -0.84 -4.04 6.41
N TYR A 165 0.44 -4.32 6.65
CA TYR A 165 1.17 -5.40 5.98
C TYR A 165 0.51 -6.78 6.10
N PRO A 166 0.05 -7.25 7.28
CA PRO A 166 -0.56 -8.58 7.41
C PRO A 166 -1.80 -8.77 6.55
N ILE A 167 -2.64 -7.72 6.40
CA ILE A 167 -3.81 -7.78 5.52
C ILE A 167 -3.40 -7.87 4.05
N GLN A 168 -2.38 -7.12 3.64
CA GLN A 168 -1.90 -7.15 2.26
C GLN A 168 -1.30 -8.53 1.93
N ASN A 169 -0.55 -9.13 2.86
CA ASN A 169 0.04 -10.46 2.69
C ASN A 169 -0.97 -11.60 2.83
N PHE A 170 -2.08 -11.39 3.53
CA PHE A 170 -3.15 -12.38 3.70
C PHE A 170 -3.73 -12.85 2.35
N VAL A 171 -3.94 -11.94 1.40
CA VAL A 171 -4.57 -12.24 0.12
C VAL A 171 -3.77 -13.24 -0.74
N PRO A 172 -2.49 -12.98 -1.09
CA PRO A 172 -1.70 -13.93 -1.87
C PRO A 172 -1.50 -15.25 -1.13
N LEU A 173 -1.37 -15.19 0.20
CA LEU A 173 -1.23 -16.36 1.04
C LEU A 173 -2.49 -17.25 0.99
N GLU A 174 -3.67 -16.67 1.19
CA GLU A 174 -4.94 -17.41 1.16
C GLU A 174 -5.21 -17.97 -0.24
N LEU A 175 -4.85 -17.22 -1.29
CA LEU A 175 -4.96 -17.65 -2.68
C LEU A 175 -4.08 -18.87 -2.97
N LEU A 176 -2.77 -18.80 -2.67
CA LEU A 176 -1.82 -19.89 -2.89
C LEU A 176 -2.13 -21.09 -2.00
N TRP A 177 -2.52 -20.84 -0.74
CA TRP A 177 -2.87 -21.89 0.20
C TRP A 177 -4.10 -22.68 -0.26
N THR A 178 -5.20 -21.98 -0.54
CA THR A 178 -6.48 -22.61 -0.87
C THR A 178 -6.44 -23.28 -2.24
N ASN A 179 -5.90 -22.59 -3.26
CA ASN A 179 -6.00 -23.07 -4.64
C ASN A 179 -4.89 -24.04 -5.04
N TYR A 180 -3.74 -24.03 -4.37
CA TYR A 180 -2.59 -24.84 -4.75
C TYR A 180 -2.14 -25.77 -3.62
N ILE A 181 -1.68 -25.21 -2.51
CA ILE A 181 -0.96 -25.97 -1.49
C ILE A 181 -1.85 -26.99 -0.77
N HIS A 182 -3.06 -26.59 -0.37
CA HIS A 182 -3.97 -27.45 0.38
C HIS A 182 -4.40 -28.70 -0.41
N HIS A 183 -4.61 -28.57 -1.72
CA HIS A 183 -4.96 -29.68 -2.61
C HIS A 183 -3.87 -30.75 -2.72
N HIS A 184 -2.59 -30.37 -2.57
CA HIS A 184 -1.47 -31.31 -2.61
C HIS A 184 -1.20 -31.97 -1.25
N MET A 185 -1.97 -31.64 -0.21
CA MET A 185 -1.81 -32.17 1.17
C MET A 185 -2.92 -33.13 1.59
N VAL A 186 -3.57 -33.79 0.61
CA VAL A 186 -4.54 -34.84 0.89
C VAL A 186 -3.85 -35.99 1.65
N GLY A 187 -4.42 -36.40 2.79
CA GLY A 187 -3.86 -37.45 3.66
C GLY A 187 -2.91 -36.95 4.77
N TYR A 188 -2.59 -35.66 4.83
CA TYR A 188 -1.78 -35.11 5.92
C TYR A 188 -2.67 -34.83 7.16
N SER A 189 -2.16 -35.12 8.36
CA SER A 189 -2.82 -34.73 9.63
C SER A 189 -2.97 -33.21 9.73
N ASP A 190 -4.05 -32.75 10.36
CA ASP A 190 -4.33 -31.31 10.55
C ASP A 190 -3.19 -30.56 11.25
N LYS A 191 -2.51 -31.19 12.21
CA LYS A 191 -1.34 -30.61 12.88
C LYS A 191 -0.16 -30.40 11.93
N LYS A 192 -0.02 -31.25 10.91
CA LYS A 192 1.04 -31.12 9.88
C LYS A 192 0.67 -30.03 8.89
N LYS A 193 -0.59 -29.99 8.44
CA LYS A 193 -1.10 -28.91 7.58
C LYS A 193 -0.92 -27.54 8.23
N LEU A 194 -1.28 -27.40 9.50
CA LEU A 194 -1.13 -26.16 10.26
C LEU A 194 0.33 -25.69 10.34
N ARG A 195 1.27 -26.61 10.64
CA ARG A 195 2.71 -26.28 10.67
C ARG A 195 3.23 -25.82 9.32
N ILE A 196 2.79 -26.47 8.23
CA ILE A 196 3.21 -26.07 6.89
C ILE A 196 2.60 -24.72 6.51
N GLU A 197 1.36 -24.44 6.91
CA GLU A 197 0.75 -23.13 6.69
C GLU A 197 1.58 -22.04 7.35
N TYR A 198 1.91 -22.17 8.64
CA TYR A 198 2.74 -21.21 9.35
C TYR A 198 4.11 -21.02 8.69
N LEU A 199 4.79 -22.11 8.32
CA LEU A 199 6.06 -22.02 7.61
C LEU A 199 5.92 -21.27 6.27
N PHE A 200 4.85 -21.53 5.53
CA PHE A 200 4.57 -20.85 4.27
C PHE A 200 4.31 -19.35 4.48
N ARG A 201 3.61 -18.98 5.55
CA ARG A 201 3.40 -17.57 5.93
C ARG A 201 4.73 -16.85 6.15
N GLU A 202 5.65 -17.46 6.88
CA GLU A 202 6.97 -16.89 7.15
C GLU A 202 7.83 -16.78 5.88
N ILE A 203 7.78 -17.79 5.01
CA ILE A 203 8.48 -17.75 3.71
C ILE A 203 7.99 -16.57 2.86
N MET A 204 6.69 -16.31 2.80
CA MET A 204 6.15 -15.14 2.10
C MET A 204 6.70 -13.83 2.65
N VAL A 205 6.81 -13.70 3.98
CA VAL A 205 7.41 -12.51 4.60
C VAL A 205 8.88 -12.37 4.21
N LEU A 206 9.65 -13.45 4.29
CA LEU A 206 11.07 -13.45 3.92
C LEU A 206 11.29 -13.06 2.45
N ILE A 207 10.41 -13.49 1.54
CA ILE A 207 10.47 -13.08 0.13
C ILE A 207 10.27 -11.57 0.01
N THR A 208 9.22 -11.01 0.61
CA THR A 208 8.97 -9.56 0.54
C THR A 208 10.11 -8.74 1.18
N TRP A 209 10.70 -9.26 2.26
CA TRP A 209 11.86 -8.65 2.90
C TRP A 209 13.11 -8.69 2.02
N ALA A 210 13.34 -9.81 1.32
CA ALA A 210 14.45 -9.93 0.36
C ALA A 210 14.30 -8.93 -0.81
N PHE A 211 13.07 -8.73 -1.32
CA PHE A 211 12.80 -7.70 -2.31
C PHE A 211 13.10 -6.29 -1.79
N ALA A 212 12.69 -5.97 -0.55
CA ALA A 212 12.99 -4.68 0.09
C ALA A 212 14.50 -4.42 0.25
N MET A 213 15.31 -5.47 0.42
CA MET A 213 16.78 -5.37 0.50
C MET A 213 17.46 -5.11 -0.84
N VAL A 214 16.82 -5.49 -1.95
CA VAL A 214 17.41 -5.47 -3.29
C VAL A 214 16.98 -4.25 -4.09
N ILE A 215 15.77 -3.72 -3.86
CA ILE A 215 15.19 -2.66 -4.70
C ILE A 215 15.46 -1.27 -4.10
N PRO A 216 16.30 -0.43 -4.73
CA PRO A 216 16.61 0.91 -4.24
C PRO A 216 15.64 1.99 -4.75
N HIS A 217 14.95 1.75 -5.87
CA HIS A 217 14.08 2.73 -6.54
C HIS A 217 12.61 2.28 -6.46
N LEU A 218 11.88 2.86 -5.51
CA LEU A 218 10.50 2.50 -5.21
C LEU A 218 9.51 2.94 -6.31
N ASP A 219 9.73 4.12 -6.89
CA ASP A 219 8.92 4.72 -7.96
C ASP A 219 8.90 3.87 -9.23
N LEU A 220 10.07 3.40 -9.68
CA LEU A 220 10.18 2.52 -10.84
C LEU A 220 9.48 1.17 -10.60
N LEU A 221 9.62 0.62 -9.39
CA LEU A 221 8.96 -0.62 -9.00
C LEU A 221 7.44 -0.48 -9.03
N ILE A 222 6.93 0.59 -8.42
CA ILE A 222 5.49 0.92 -8.37
C ILE A 222 4.94 1.04 -9.79
N SER A 223 5.60 1.81 -10.65
CA SER A 223 5.14 2.02 -12.02
C SER A 223 5.16 0.73 -12.84
N LEU A 224 6.20 -0.09 -12.69
CA LEU A 224 6.31 -1.39 -13.36
C LEU A 224 5.17 -2.34 -12.94
N PHE A 225 4.92 -2.49 -11.64
CA PHE A 225 3.83 -3.34 -11.16
C PHE A 225 2.47 -2.79 -11.58
N GLY A 226 2.23 -1.48 -11.53
CA GLY A 226 0.98 -0.91 -11.99
C GLY A 226 0.72 -1.13 -13.47
N ALA A 227 1.73 -0.93 -14.31
CA ALA A 227 1.64 -1.19 -15.75
C ALA A 227 1.40 -2.67 -16.04
N PHE A 228 2.12 -3.57 -15.37
CA PHE A 228 2.02 -5.01 -15.61
C PHE A 228 0.72 -5.63 -15.05
N CYS A 229 0.40 -5.35 -13.78
CA CYS A 229 -0.75 -5.93 -13.08
C CYS A 229 -2.07 -5.41 -13.65
N LEU A 230 -2.22 -4.10 -13.87
CA LEU A 230 -3.49 -3.58 -14.41
C LEU A 230 -3.68 -4.01 -15.87
N ALA A 231 -2.64 -4.00 -16.70
CA ALA A 231 -2.75 -4.49 -18.07
C ALA A 231 -3.21 -5.95 -18.10
N SER A 232 -2.68 -6.79 -17.20
CA SER A 232 -3.02 -8.21 -17.13
C SER A 232 -4.39 -8.47 -16.49
N LEU A 233 -4.57 -8.04 -15.24
CA LEU A 233 -5.72 -8.36 -14.38
C LEU A 233 -6.90 -7.39 -14.55
N GLY A 234 -6.63 -6.12 -14.82
CA GLY A 234 -7.64 -5.08 -14.93
C GLY A 234 -8.25 -4.94 -16.32
N ILE A 235 -7.48 -5.23 -17.38
CA ILE A 235 -7.90 -5.00 -18.77
C ILE A 235 -7.93 -6.30 -19.57
N MET A 236 -6.81 -7.02 -19.66
CA MET A 236 -6.69 -8.16 -20.55
C MET A 236 -7.59 -9.33 -20.16
N PHE A 237 -7.54 -9.81 -18.91
CA PHE A 237 -8.40 -10.93 -18.49
C PHE A 237 -9.90 -10.60 -18.53
N PRO A 238 -10.38 -9.43 -18.06
CA PRO A 238 -11.79 -9.06 -18.21
C PRO A 238 -12.24 -8.89 -19.66
N ALA A 239 -11.35 -8.57 -20.60
CA ALA A 239 -11.70 -8.49 -22.01
C ALA A 239 -11.77 -9.85 -22.70
N ILE A 240 -11.07 -10.86 -22.18
CA ILE A 240 -11.03 -12.23 -22.71
C ILE A 240 -12.18 -13.09 -22.17
N ILE A 241 -12.63 -12.83 -20.94
CA ILE A 241 -13.69 -13.57 -20.23
C ILE A 241 -15.06 -12.94 -20.50
#